data_AF-Q8I8E5-F1
#
_entry.id   AF-Q8I8E5-F1
#
_cell.length_a   1.000
_cell.length_b   1.000
_cell.length_c   1.000
_cell.angle_alpha   90.00
_cell.angle_beta   90.00
_cell.angle_gamma   90.00
#
_symmetry.space_group_name_H-M   'P 1'
#
loop_
_entity.id
_entity.type
_entity.pdbx_description
1 polymer ?
#
loop_
_entity_poly.entity_id
_entity_poly.type
_entity_poly.pdbx_seq_one_letter_code
_entity_poly.pdbx_strand_id
1 'polypeptide(L)'
;MIASIVIISSLVALSATFPSADIARIVNGQTAAVGQFPYQALLKIQLPQGRALCGGSLINAQWVLTAGHCTQGATSFEITLGAVDMEQQSEDGRVVLVASEFYRHEKYNPLFASNDVAVVKLPNPVQFNERIQPIQPTGSDSYADRTVVVSGWGLQKSGGNVAPKLQFAPLKVITNSKCMKTYNPLVIKKTTICAQGGEKQSPCNGDSGGPLVLEGSNVQVGVVSFGHASGCDRGLPGAFARLTSFSDWIKQKTGM
;
A
#
# COMPACT_ATOMS: atom_id res chain seq x y z
N MET A 1 -37.76 32.83 -62.30
CA MET A 1 -37.70 31.60 -61.48
C MET A 1 -36.41 31.62 -60.71
N ILE A 2 -36.51 31.79 -59.39
CA ILE A 2 -35.39 32.06 -58.48
C ILE A 2 -34.82 30.70 -58.05
N ALA A 3 -33.57 30.39 -58.41
CA ALA A 3 -32.84 29.27 -57.86
C ALA A 3 -31.99 29.77 -56.69
N SER A 4 -32.45 29.53 -55.47
CA SER A 4 -31.69 29.81 -54.24
C SER A 4 -30.68 28.68 -54.03
N ILE A 5 -29.39 28.99 -54.11
CA ILE A 5 -28.32 28.09 -53.70
C ILE A 5 -28.08 28.30 -52.20
N VAL A 6 -28.46 27.32 -51.39
CA VAL A 6 -28.12 27.28 -49.96
C VAL A 6 -26.76 26.60 -49.82
N ILE A 7 -25.73 27.37 -49.48
CA ILE A 7 -24.42 26.82 -49.10
C ILE A 7 -24.51 26.45 -47.62
N ILE A 8 -24.65 25.15 -47.33
CA ILE A 8 -24.55 24.62 -45.98
C ILE A 8 -23.06 24.50 -45.66
N SER A 9 -22.51 25.41 -44.87
CA SER A 9 -21.18 25.26 -44.29
C SER A 9 -21.24 24.20 -43.19
N SER A 10 -20.84 22.97 -43.51
CA SER A 10 -20.59 21.94 -42.50
C SER A 10 -19.34 22.31 -41.71
N LEU A 11 -19.52 22.86 -40.50
CA LEU A 11 -18.46 22.86 -39.48
C LEU A 11 -18.22 21.40 -39.09
N VAL A 12 -17.17 20.81 -39.65
CA VAL A 12 -16.58 19.59 -39.10
C VAL A 12 -15.85 20.03 -37.83
N ALA A 13 -16.52 19.90 -36.68
CA ALA A 13 -15.84 19.95 -35.39
C ALA A 13 -14.89 18.75 -35.34
N LEU A 14 -13.60 19.02 -35.48
CA LEU A 14 -12.54 18.03 -35.30
C LEU A 14 -12.51 17.69 -33.80
N SER A 15 -13.29 16.69 -33.41
CA SER A 15 -13.22 16.10 -32.08
C SER A 15 -11.81 15.52 -31.91
N ALA A 16 -10.95 16.23 -31.18
CA ALA A 16 -9.71 15.68 -30.70
C ALA A 16 -10.05 14.53 -29.75
N THR A 17 -10.02 13.30 -30.26
CA THR A 17 -10.02 12.11 -29.43
C THR A 17 -8.67 12.05 -28.75
N PHE A 18 -8.61 12.51 -27.50
CA PHE A 18 -7.48 12.18 -26.64
C PHE A 18 -7.48 10.66 -26.46
N PRO A 19 -6.38 9.96 -26.74
CA PRO A 19 -6.29 8.56 -26.37
C PRO A 19 -6.39 8.50 -24.86
N SER A 20 -7.43 7.85 -24.34
CA SER A 20 -7.47 7.42 -22.94
C SER A 20 -6.22 6.57 -22.72
N ALA A 21 -5.32 7.06 -21.87
CA ALA A 21 -4.19 6.29 -21.41
C ALA A 21 -4.73 5.15 -20.52
N ASP A 22 -5.05 4.03 -21.15
CA ASP A 22 -5.33 2.76 -20.48
C ASP A 22 -4.08 2.27 -19.76
N ILE A 23 -3.90 2.65 -18.49
CA ILE A 23 -2.96 2.01 -17.57
C ILE A 23 -3.55 2.06 -16.16
N ALA A 24 -4.04 0.94 -15.63
CA ALA A 24 -4.41 0.83 -14.22
C ALA A 24 -3.70 -0.35 -13.53
N ARG A 25 -3.14 -0.07 -12.35
CA ARG A 25 -2.16 -0.86 -11.57
C ARG A 25 -2.38 -0.52 -10.06
N ILE A 26 -2.20 -1.43 -9.08
CA ILE A 26 -3.22 -1.64 -7.98
C ILE A 26 -4.57 -1.92 -8.67
N VAL A 27 -5.50 -2.72 -8.14
CA VAL A 27 -6.76 -2.90 -8.89
C VAL A 27 -7.37 -1.51 -9.14
N ASN A 28 -7.38 -1.06 -10.39
CA ASN A 28 -7.77 0.29 -10.80
C ASN A 28 -7.04 1.46 -10.10
N GLY A 29 -5.75 1.33 -9.76
CA GLY A 29 -4.96 2.43 -9.17
C GLY A 29 -4.09 3.19 -10.19
N GLN A 30 -3.36 4.18 -9.68
CA GLN A 30 -2.55 5.13 -10.45
C GLN A 30 -1.05 4.92 -10.20
N THR A 31 -0.25 5.23 -11.22
CA THR A 31 1.22 5.15 -11.13
C THR A 31 1.78 6.27 -10.30
N ALA A 32 2.58 5.93 -9.30
CA ALA A 32 3.27 6.90 -8.48
C ALA A 32 4.34 7.65 -9.29
N ALA A 33 4.45 8.95 -9.04
CA ALA A 33 5.59 9.74 -9.47
C ALA A 33 6.81 9.46 -8.58
N VAL A 34 8.01 9.74 -9.10
CA VAL A 34 9.26 9.67 -8.33
C VAL A 34 9.16 10.59 -7.11
N GLY A 35 9.50 10.06 -5.93
CA GLY A 35 9.43 10.81 -4.67
C GLY A 35 8.02 11.05 -4.11
N GLN A 36 6.95 10.57 -4.76
CA GLN A 36 5.58 10.80 -4.28
C GLN A 36 5.29 10.12 -2.93
N PHE A 37 5.89 8.96 -2.68
CA PHE A 37 5.75 8.20 -1.44
C PHE A 37 7.13 7.87 -0.86
N PRO A 38 7.84 8.85 -0.28
CA PRO A 38 9.25 8.72 0.07
C PRO A 38 9.51 7.77 1.25
N TYR A 39 8.46 7.34 1.95
CA TYR A 39 8.50 6.33 3.00
C TYR A 39 8.35 4.89 2.46
N GLN A 40 7.94 4.71 1.21
CA GLN A 40 7.59 3.39 0.69
C GLN A 40 8.82 2.47 0.66
N ALA A 41 8.67 1.27 1.21
CA ALA A 41 9.66 0.21 1.14
C ALA A 41 9.15 -0.99 0.35
N LEU A 42 10.00 -1.55 -0.51
CA LEU A 42 9.80 -2.84 -1.14
C LEU A 42 10.59 -3.89 -0.34
N LEU A 43 9.92 -4.97 0.08
CA LEU A 43 10.52 -6.05 0.83
C LEU A 43 10.51 -7.32 -0.02
N LYS A 44 11.69 -7.75 -0.47
CA LYS A 44 11.89 -9.11 -0.99
C LYS A 44 12.39 -9.99 0.14
N ILE A 45 11.58 -11.00 0.48
CA ILE A 45 11.75 -11.77 1.71
C ILE A 45 12.31 -13.13 1.34
N GLN A 46 13.43 -13.49 1.95
CA GLN A 46 14.00 -14.82 1.83
C GLN A 46 13.35 -15.75 2.88
N LEU A 47 12.85 -16.89 2.41
CA LEU A 47 12.28 -17.95 3.23
C LEU A 47 13.14 -19.22 3.08
N PRO A 48 13.04 -20.20 3.98
CA PRO A 48 13.72 -21.49 3.84
C PRO A 48 13.41 -22.19 2.51
N GLN A 49 12.18 -22.03 2.01
CA GLN A 49 11.67 -22.70 0.81
C GLN A 49 10.98 -21.67 -0.11
N GLY A 50 11.78 -20.78 -0.70
CA GLY A 50 11.31 -19.82 -1.69
C GLY A 50 11.47 -18.37 -1.24
N ARG A 51 10.65 -17.50 -1.82
CA ARG A 51 10.68 -16.06 -1.59
C ARG A 51 9.26 -15.52 -1.51
N ALA A 52 9.10 -14.42 -0.78
CA ALA A 52 7.85 -13.66 -0.73
C ALA A 52 8.11 -12.19 -1.05
N LEU A 53 7.05 -11.48 -1.39
CA LEU A 53 7.06 -10.05 -1.65
C LEU A 53 6.08 -9.38 -0.70
N CYS A 54 6.54 -8.32 -0.03
CA CYS A 54 5.70 -7.44 0.77
C CYS A 54 6.11 -5.98 0.51
N GLY A 55 5.24 -5.07 0.94
CA GLY A 55 5.57 -3.68 1.18
C GLY A 55 6.01 -3.43 2.63
N GLY A 56 6.45 -2.21 2.86
CA GLY A 56 6.68 -1.65 4.18
C GLY A 56 6.72 -0.13 4.11
N SER A 57 6.96 0.49 5.25
CA SER A 57 7.14 1.94 5.37
C SER A 57 8.31 2.28 6.28
N LEU A 58 9.19 3.16 5.82
CA LEU A 58 10.25 3.72 6.63
C LEU A 58 9.63 4.62 7.71
N ILE A 59 9.83 4.29 8.99
CA ILE A 59 9.25 5.04 10.13
C ILE A 59 10.28 5.89 10.85
N ASN A 60 11.57 5.60 10.68
CA ASN A 60 12.70 6.47 11.03
C ASN A 60 13.93 6.06 10.20
N ALA A 61 15.12 6.58 10.53
CA ALA A 61 16.33 6.30 9.75
C ALA A 61 16.75 4.83 9.73
N GLN A 62 16.28 3.98 10.67
CA GLN A 62 16.77 2.60 10.79
C GLN A 62 15.66 1.56 10.92
N TRP A 63 14.39 1.93 10.83
CA TRP A 63 13.27 1.02 11.05
C TRP A 63 12.24 1.11 9.94
N VAL A 64 11.86 -0.05 9.44
CA VAL A 64 10.77 -0.25 8.49
C VAL A 64 9.63 -0.97 9.19
N LEU A 65 8.42 -0.41 9.12
CA LEU A 65 7.18 -1.01 9.56
C LEU A 65 6.58 -1.88 8.45
N THR A 66 6.09 -3.06 8.80
CA THR A 66 5.45 -4.01 7.87
C THR A 66 4.42 -4.88 8.61
N ALA A 67 3.84 -5.86 7.93
CA ALA A 67 2.88 -6.79 8.51
C ALA A 67 3.61 -7.94 9.23
N GLY A 68 2.97 -8.48 10.27
CA GLY A 68 3.48 -9.63 11.02
C GLY A 68 3.60 -10.89 10.16
N HIS A 69 2.65 -11.12 9.26
CA HIS A 69 2.66 -12.27 8.35
C HIS A 69 3.84 -12.23 7.36
N CYS A 70 4.33 -11.04 7.00
CA CYS A 70 5.50 -10.89 6.13
C CYS A 70 6.78 -11.45 6.79
N THR A 71 6.85 -11.48 8.13
CA THR A 71 8.04 -11.98 8.84
C THR A 71 7.94 -13.47 9.22
N GLN A 72 6.85 -14.14 8.86
CA GLN A 72 6.66 -15.54 9.20
C GLN A 72 7.61 -16.44 8.41
N GLY A 73 8.60 -17.01 9.11
CA GLY A 73 9.64 -17.85 8.50
C GLY A 73 10.69 -17.06 7.72
N ALA A 74 10.71 -15.73 7.80
CA ALA A 74 11.71 -14.90 7.14
C ALA A 74 13.10 -15.14 7.74
N THR A 75 14.10 -15.30 6.87
CA THR A 75 15.52 -15.37 7.25
C THR A 75 16.25 -14.06 6.99
N SER A 76 15.85 -13.35 5.94
CA SER A 76 16.34 -12.01 5.62
C SER A 76 15.35 -11.25 4.73
N PHE A 77 15.56 -9.94 4.68
CA PHE A 77 14.82 -8.98 3.86
C PHE A 77 15.82 -8.21 3.00
N GLU A 78 15.69 -8.28 1.68
CA GLU A 78 16.25 -7.27 0.78
C GLU A 78 15.24 -6.12 0.70
N ILE A 79 15.62 -4.98 1.25
CA ILE A 79 14.80 -3.80 1.43
C ILE A 79 15.23 -2.76 0.41
N THR A 80 14.33 -2.33 -0.46
CA THR A 80 14.56 -1.22 -1.39
C THR A 80 13.77 0.01 -0.97
N LEU A 81 14.45 1.16 -0.91
CA LEU A 81 13.90 2.49 -0.63
C LEU A 81 14.22 3.44 -1.80
N GLY A 82 13.45 4.52 -1.93
CA GLY A 82 13.74 5.60 -2.89
C GLY A 82 13.51 5.27 -4.37
N ALA A 83 12.91 4.12 -4.68
CA ALA A 83 12.63 3.67 -6.04
C ALA A 83 11.13 3.61 -6.33
N VAL A 84 10.75 3.87 -7.58
CA VAL A 84 9.41 3.66 -8.12
C VAL A 84 9.36 2.36 -8.92
N ASP A 85 10.38 2.05 -9.72
CA ASP A 85 10.43 0.86 -10.56
C ASP A 85 11.20 -0.26 -9.86
N MET A 86 10.52 -1.38 -9.60
CA MET A 86 11.09 -2.48 -8.85
C MET A 86 12.19 -3.22 -9.63
N GLU A 87 12.14 -3.15 -10.96
CA GLU A 87 13.05 -3.86 -11.87
C GLU A 87 14.25 -2.98 -12.27
N GLN A 88 14.09 -1.65 -12.29
CA GLN A 88 15.16 -0.71 -12.64
C GLN A 88 16.23 -0.59 -11.54
N GLN A 89 17.32 -1.36 -11.67
CA GLN A 89 18.42 -1.37 -10.69
C GLN A 89 19.23 -0.06 -10.64
N SER A 90 19.28 0.67 -11.76
CA SER A 90 20.00 1.94 -11.89
C SER A 90 19.11 3.17 -11.68
N GLU A 91 17.93 3.01 -11.09
CA GLU A 91 17.09 4.15 -10.73
C GLU A 91 17.82 5.03 -9.71
N ASP A 92 17.93 6.32 -10.02
CA ASP A 92 18.56 7.30 -9.13
C ASP A 92 17.89 7.31 -7.75
N GLY A 93 18.65 7.57 -6.68
CA GLY A 93 18.15 7.55 -5.29
C GLY A 93 17.71 6.17 -4.74
N ARG A 94 17.79 5.09 -5.53
CA ARG A 94 17.55 3.72 -5.06
C ARG A 94 18.57 3.33 -4.00
N VAL A 95 18.08 2.91 -2.83
CA VAL A 95 18.90 2.33 -1.75
C VAL A 95 18.44 0.91 -1.50
N VAL A 96 19.39 -0.04 -1.52
CA VAL A 96 19.14 -1.46 -1.23
C VAL A 96 19.94 -1.88 -0.01
N LEU A 97 19.25 -2.50 0.96
CA LEU A 97 19.82 -2.95 2.22
C LEU A 97 19.37 -4.38 2.50
N VAL A 98 20.22 -5.18 3.15
CA VAL A 98 19.84 -6.52 3.62
C VAL A 98 19.75 -6.51 5.13
N ALA A 99 18.57 -6.88 5.66
CA ALA A 99 18.29 -6.94 7.09
C ALA A 99 17.88 -8.35 7.51
N SER A 100 18.29 -8.76 8.70
CA SER A 100 17.88 -10.03 9.33
C SER A 100 17.35 -9.85 10.76
N GLU A 101 17.44 -8.65 11.33
CA GLU A 101 16.87 -8.32 12.64
C GLU A 101 15.47 -7.76 12.46
N PHE A 102 14.47 -8.43 13.05
CA PHE A 102 13.07 -8.01 12.98
C PHE A 102 12.31 -8.46 14.22
N TYR A 103 11.25 -7.71 14.53
CA TYR A 103 10.36 -8.00 15.66
C TYR A 103 8.93 -8.09 15.13
N ARG A 104 8.34 -9.27 15.25
CA ARG A 104 6.90 -9.48 15.03
C ARG A 104 6.18 -9.25 16.34
N HIS A 105 4.98 -8.66 16.29
CA HIS A 105 4.16 -8.51 17.48
C HIS A 105 3.95 -9.86 18.17
N GLU A 106 4.19 -9.94 19.48
CA GLU A 106 4.23 -11.18 20.25
C GLU A 106 2.89 -11.92 20.26
N LYS A 107 1.80 -11.15 20.13
CA LYS A 107 0.42 -11.66 20.04
C LYS A 107 -0.09 -11.81 18.61
N TYR A 108 0.77 -11.77 17.59
CA TYR A 108 0.36 -12.05 16.22
C TYR A 108 -0.26 -13.44 16.14
N ASN A 109 -1.46 -13.53 15.55
CA ASN A 109 -2.15 -14.80 15.33
C ASN A 109 -2.56 -14.94 13.85
N PRO A 110 -1.94 -15.87 13.10
CA PRO A 110 -2.20 -16.04 11.68
C PRO A 110 -3.62 -16.55 11.37
N LEU A 111 -4.26 -17.29 12.28
CA LEU A 111 -5.62 -17.82 12.07
C LEU A 111 -6.66 -16.70 11.99
N PHE A 112 -6.43 -15.61 12.73
CA PHE A 112 -7.36 -14.48 12.80
C PHE A 112 -6.81 -13.20 12.15
N ALA A 113 -5.62 -13.27 11.54
CA ALA A 113 -4.86 -12.11 11.04
C ALA A 113 -4.83 -10.94 12.06
N SER A 114 -4.74 -11.28 13.34
CA SER A 114 -4.81 -10.31 14.44
C SER A 114 -3.41 -9.93 14.91
N ASN A 115 -3.25 -8.65 15.29
CA ASN A 115 -1.95 -8.07 15.66
C ASN A 115 -0.89 -8.25 14.56
N ASP A 116 -1.33 -8.08 13.32
CA ASP A 116 -0.54 -8.28 12.12
C ASP A 116 0.38 -7.10 11.84
N VAL A 117 1.35 -6.90 12.73
CA VAL A 117 2.35 -5.84 12.65
C VAL A 117 3.74 -6.37 13.00
N ALA A 118 4.75 -5.86 12.31
CA ALA A 118 6.15 -6.13 12.57
C ALA A 118 7.02 -4.91 12.23
N VAL A 119 8.21 -4.86 12.81
CA VAL A 119 9.25 -3.90 12.43
C VAL A 119 10.51 -4.65 12.01
N VAL A 120 11.17 -4.16 10.97
CA VAL A 120 12.45 -4.68 10.47
C VAL A 120 13.50 -3.60 10.66
N LYS A 121 14.63 -3.97 11.27
CA LYS A 121 15.72 -3.04 11.56
C LYS A 121 16.73 -3.08 10.42
N LEU A 122 17.00 -1.91 9.85
CA LEU A 122 18.02 -1.74 8.84
C LEU A 122 19.42 -1.97 9.47
N PRO A 123 20.36 -2.57 8.71
CA PRO A 123 21.71 -2.83 9.23
C PRO A 123 22.45 -1.54 9.59
N ASN A 124 22.15 -0.44 8.88
CA ASN A 124 22.67 0.90 9.14
C ASN A 124 21.56 1.94 8.92
N PRO A 125 21.59 3.10 9.61
CA PRO A 125 20.68 4.20 9.33
C PRO A 125 20.81 4.72 7.89
N VAL A 126 19.69 5.01 7.25
CA VAL A 126 19.64 5.66 5.93
C VAL A 126 19.69 7.18 6.06
N GLN A 127 20.24 7.82 5.02
CA GLN A 127 20.22 9.27 4.88
C GLN A 127 18.89 9.70 4.26
N PHE A 128 18.25 10.70 4.84
CA PHE A 128 17.02 11.26 4.31
C PHE A 128 17.31 12.20 3.14
N ASN A 129 16.44 12.17 2.13
CA ASN A 129 16.48 13.02 0.94
C ASN A 129 15.08 13.15 0.33
N GLU A 130 14.94 13.75 -0.85
CA GLU A 130 13.63 13.96 -1.49
C GLU A 130 12.87 12.67 -1.82
N ARG A 131 13.55 11.51 -1.89
CA ARG A 131 12.97 10.19 -2.21
C ARG A 131 12.92 9.25 -1.01
N ILE A 132 13.58 9.58 0.09
CA ILE A 132 13.67 8.75 1.30
C ILE A 132 13.36 9.64 2.51
N GLN A 133 12.17 9.49 3.07
CA GLN A 133 11.70 10.21 4.25
C GLN A 133 10.87 9.29 5.14
N PRO A 134 10.91 9.46 6.46
CA PRO A 134 10.10 8.66 7.36
C PRO A 134 8.63 9.13 7.36
N ILE A 135 7.72 8.19 7.61
CA ILE A 135 6.31 8.47 7.91
C ILE A 135 6.01 8.25 9.40
N GLN A 136 5.05 8.99 9.95
CA GLN A 136 4.65 8.83 11.35
C GLN A 136 3.65 7.68 11.50
N PRO A 137 4.00 6.57 12.18
CA PRO A 137 3.08 5.44 12.41
C PRO A 137 2.18 5.71 13.62
N THR A 138 1.44 6.82 13.57
CA THR A 138 0.63 7.33 14.67
C THR A 138 -0.84 7.43 14.28
N GLY A 139 -1.70 7.80 15.22
CA GLY A 139 -3.02 8.23 14.82
C GLY A 139 -3.97 8.71 15.90
N SER A 140 -5.19 9.00 15.46
CA SER A 140 -6.37 9.31 16.27
C SER A 140 -7.35 8.14 16.32
N ASP A 141 -8.22 8.12 17.33
CA ASP A 141 -9.15 7.00 17.57
C ASP A 141 -10.17 6.78 16.45
N SER A 142 -10.50 7.83 15.68
CA SER A 142 -11.45 7.73 14.56
C SER A 142 -10.90 8.31 13.26
N TYR A 143 -11.14 7.56 12.18
CA TYR A 143 -10.84 7.92 10.80
C TYR A 143 -12.03 7.67 9.86
N ALA A 144 -13.22 7.37 10.38
CA ALA A 144 -14.38 7.05 9.56
C ALA A 144 -14.63 8.14 8.49
N ASP A 145 -14.92 7.71 7.27
CA ASP A 145 -15.20 8.55 6.09
C ASP A 145 -14.02 9.42 5.60
N ARG A 146 -12.86 9.37 6.27
CA ARG A 146 -11.64 10.01 5.79
C ARG A 146 -11.07 9.28 4.59
N THR A 147 -10.55 10.05 3.63
CA THR A 147 -9.78 9.52 2.52
C THR A 147 -8.39 9.11 3.00
N VAL A 148 -7.97 7.94 2.57
CA VAL A 148 -6.66 7.36 2.83
C VAL A 148 -6.08 6.85 1.51
N VAL A 149 -4.76 6.78 1.41
CA VAL A 149 -4.05 6.28 0.24
C VAL A 149 -3.34 5.00 0.64
N VAL A 150 -3.55 3.94 -0.15
CA VAL A 150 -2.74 2.73 -0.10
C VAL A 150 -1.75 2.74 -1.25
N SER A 151 -0.52 2.28 -1.02
CA SER A 151 0.52 2.19 -2.05
C SER A 151 1.35 0.92 -1.98
N GLY A 152 1.75 0.40 -3.15
CA GLY A 152 2.54 -0.82 -3.25
C GLY A 152 2.77 -1.33 -4.69
N TRP A 153 3.46 -2.46 -4.79
CA TRP A 153 3.79 -3.17 -6.05
C TRP A 153 3.01 -4.49 -6.18
N GLY A 154 1.97 -4.69 -5.37
CA GLY A 154 1.19 -5.91 -5.37
C GLY A 154 0.51 -6.21 -6.70
N LEU A 155 -0.13 -7.37 -6.74
CA LEU A 155 -0.82 -7.86 -7.92
C LEU A 155 -1.85 -6.84 -8.41
N GLN A 156 -1.92 -6.68 -9.73
CA GLN A 156 -2.89 -5.78 -10.36
C GLN A 156 -4.30 -6.38 -10.42
N LYS A 157 -4.41 -7.70 -10.25
CA LYS A 157 -5.65 -8.48 -10.14
C LYS A 157 -5.34 -9.82 -9.47
N SER A 158 -6.36 -10.49 -8.93
CA SER A 158 -6.17 -11.82 -8.36
C SER A 158 -5.62 -12.82 -9.38
N GLY A 159 -4.52 -13.48 -9.03
CA GLY A 159 -3.79 -14.40 -9.92
C GLY A 159 -3.03 -13.73 -11.08
N GLY A 160 -2.92 -12.39 -11.08
CA GLY A 160 -2.15 -11.63 -12.07
C GLY A 160 -0.66 -11.53 -11.76
N ASN A 161 0.00 -10.56 -12.41
CA ASN A 161 1.39 -10.19 -12.14
C ASN A 161 1.48 -9.00 -11.18
N VAL A 162 2.62 -8.90 -10.49
CA VAL A 162 2.99 -7.71 -9.71
C VAL A 162 3.16 -6.50 -10.62
N ALA A 163 2.95 -5.30 -10.08
CA ALA A 163 3.14 -4.07 -10.84
C ALA A 163 4.65 -3.73 -10.90
N PRO A 164 5.25 -3.49 -12.08
CA PRO A 164 6.68 -3.17 -12.18
C PRO A 164 7.01 -1.80 -11.55
N LYS A 165 6.05 -0.86 -11.57
CA LYS A 165 6.19 0.45 -10.93
C LYS A 165 5.29 0.55 -9.71
N LEU A 166 5.62 1.43 -8.78
CA LEU A 166 4.84 1.72 -7.58
C LEU A 166 3.47 2.29 -7.94
N GLN A 167 2.46 1.77 -7.29
CA GLN A 167 1.07 2.13 -7.51
C GLN A 167 0.43 2.66 -6.24
N PHE A 168 -0.63 3.45 -6.41
CA PHE A 168 -1.43 3.92 -5.31
C PHE A 168 -2.91 4.03 -5.68
N ALA A 169 -3.78 3.97 -4.68
CA ALA A 169 -5.20 4.21 -4.86
C ALA A 169 -5.79 4.93 -3.63
N PRO A 170 -6.70 5.91 -3.85
CA PRO A 170 -7.48 6.49 -2.77
C PRO A 170 -8.57 5.51 -2.33
N LEU A 171 -8.73 5.34 -1.03
CA LEU A 171 -9.79 4.56 -0.40
C LEU A 171 -10.50 5.44 0.62
N LYS A 172 -11.71 5.06 1.03
CA LYS A 172 -12.38 5.65 2.19
C LYS A 172 -12.38 4.67 3.35
N VAL A 173 -12.01 5.15 4.53
CA VAL A 173 -12.11 4.36 5.75
C VAL A 173 -13.58 4.09 6.06
N ILE A 174 -13.90 2.82 6.32
CA ILE A 174 -15.23 2.39 6.73
C ILE A 174 -15.21 1.93 8.19
N THR A 175 -16.37 1.99 8.85
CA THR A 175 -16.49 1.49 10.22
C THR A 175 -16.30 -0.03 10.27
N ASN A 176 -15.80 -0.53 11.40
CA ASN A 176 -15.65 -1.99 11.60
C ASN A 176 -17.00 -2.71 11.50
N SER A 177 -18.10 -2.09 11.93
CA SER A 177 -19.46 -2.63 11.75
C SER A 177 -19.82 -2.80 10.27
N LYS A 178 -19.48 -1.85 9.40
CA LYS A 178 -19.67 -1.99 7.95
C LYS A 178 -18.74 -3.07 7.37
N CYS A 179 -17.50 -3.13 7.82
CA CYS A 179 -16.52 -4.13 7.39
C CYS A 179 -16.94 -5.57 7.74
N MET A 180 -17.57 -5.78 8.89
CA MET A 180 -18.11 -7.07 9.34
C MET A 180 -19.27 -7.59 8.46
N LYS A 181 -19.84 -6.77 7.58
CA LYS A 181 -20.82 -7.24 6.59
C LYS A 181 -20.14 -8.00 5.45
N THR A 182 -18.84 -7.79 5.23
CA THR A 182 -18.04 -8.46 4.21
C THR A 182 -17.18 -9.57 4.83
N TYR A 183 -16.62 -9.34 6.00
CA TYR A 183 -15.72 -10.27 6.67
C TYR A 183 -16.37 -10.95 7.88
N ASN A 184 -15.92 -12.15 8.20
CA ASN A 184 -16.34 -12.84 9.42
C ASN A 184 -16.07 -11.96 10.66
N PRO A 185 -17.04 -11.76 11.59
CA PRO A 185 -16.83 -10.99 12.82
C PRO A 185 -15.67 -11.49 13.69
N LEU A 186 -15.22 -12.73 13.51
CA LEU A 186 -14.06 -13.28 14.20
C LEU A 186 -12.74 -12.64 13.77
N VAL A 187 -12.62 -12.08 12.57
CA VAL A 187 -11.37 -11.46 12.07
C VAL A 187 -11.35 -9.94 12.18
N ILE A 188 -12.52 -9.28 12.21
CA ILE A 188 -12.58 -7.82 12.40
C ILE A 188 -12.54 -7.49 13.90
N LYS A 189 -11.39 -7.00 14.37
CA LYS A 189 -11.15 -6.63 15.77
C LYS A 189 -11.03 -5.11 15.94
N LYS A 190 -10.96 -4.62 17.18
CA LYS A 190 -10.66 -3.20 17.46
C LYS A 190 -9.30 -2.77 16.88
N THR A 191 -8.36 -3.70 16.81
CA THR A 191 -7.04 -3.56 16.19
C THR A 191 -7.08 -3.59 14.65
N THR A 192 -8.26 -3.65 14.03
CA THR A 192 -8.45 -3.61 12.59
C THR A 192 -9.01 -2.25 12.17
N ILE A 193 -8.50 -1.72 11.05
CA ILE A 193 -9.08 -0.62 10.29
C ILE A 193 -9.38 -1.14 8.88
N CYS A 194 -10.54 -0.79 8.33
CA CYS A 194 -10.92 -1.19 6.99
C CYS A 194 -11.09 0.04 6.11
N ALA A 195 -10.71 -0.10 4.84
CA ALA A 195 -10.90 0.93 3.83
C ALA A 195 -11.42 0.31 2.54
N GLN A 196 -12.28 1.03 1.83
CA GLN A 196 -12.90 0.57 0.60
C GLN A 196 -12.70 1.60 -0.50
N GLY A 197 -12.26 1.14 -1.67
CA GLY A 197 -12.16 1.95 -2.87
C GLY A 197 -13.49 2.02 -3.63
N GLY A 198 -13.68 3.09 -4.40
CA GLY A 198 -14.88 3.27 -5.22
C GLY A 198 -14.87 2.38 -6.47
N GLU A 199 -13.80 2.42 -7.24
CA GLU A 199 -13.70 1.78 -8.56
C GLU A 199 -13.13 0.36 -8.46
N LYS A 200 -13.65 -0.46 -7.55
CA LYS A 200 -13.06 -1.77 -7.21
C LYS A 200 -11.61 -1.73 -6.72
N GLN A 201 -11.13 -0.56 -6.29
CA GLN A 201 -9.79 -0.41 -5.76
C GLN A 201 -9.65 -1.12 -4.41
N SER A 202 -8.63 -1.97 -4.32
CA SER A 202 -8.28 -2.72 -3.11
C SER A 202 -6.81 -3.12 -3.18
N PRO A 203 -6.09 -3.16 -2.03
CA PRO A 203 -4.78 -3.81 -1.99
C PRO A 203 -4.88 -5.28 -2.39
N CYS A 204 -3.81 -5.81 -2.98
CA CYS A 204 -3.74 -7.20 -3.40
C CYS A 204 -2.46 -7.89 -2.88
N ASN A 205 -2.29 -9.17 -3.22
CA ASN A 205 -1.10 -9.93 -2.82
C ASN A 205 0.18 -9.18 -3.25
N GLY A 206 1.15 -9.05 -2.36
CA GLY A 206 2.37 -8.26 -2.60
C GLY A 206 2.29 -6.81 -2.10
N ASP A 207 1.10 -6.27 -1.86
CA ASP A 207 0.92 -5.00 -1.11
C ASP A 207 0.94 -5.23 0.41
N SER A 208 0.83 -6.48 0.85
CA SER A 208 0.96 -6.93 2.24
C SER A 208 2.08 -6.20 2.98
N GLY A 209 1.79 -5.67 4.16
CA GLY A 209 2.76 -4.89 4.94
C GLY A 209 2.96 -3.45 4.46
N GLY A 210 2.43 -3.08 3.29
CA GLY A 210 2.45 -1.71 2.77
C GLY A 210 1.63 -0.74 3.61
N PRO A 211 1.85 0.57 3.43
CA PRO A 211 1.23 1.60 4.25
C PRO A 211 -0.19 1.95 3.79
N LEU A 212 -1.05 2.28 4.76
CA LEU A 212 -2.29 3.02 4.56
C LEU A 212 -2.13 4.40 5.21
N VAL A 213 -2.15 5.45 4.40
CA VAL A 213 -1.77 6.81 4.82
C VAL A 213 -2.96 7.75 4.71
N LEU A 214 -3.14 8.64 5.69
CA LEU A 214 -4.18 9.65 5.64
C LEU A 214 -3.83 10.69 4.56
N GLU A 215 -4.76 10.90 3.62
CA GLU A 215 -4.55 11.79 2.46
C GLU A 215 -4.15 13.20 2.89
N GLY A 216 -3.13 13.76 2.22
CA GLY A 216 -2.62 15.10 2.51
C GLY A 216 -1.86 15.22 3.84
N SER A 217 -1.43 14.12 4.44
CA SER A 217 -0.70 14.11 5.72
C SER A 217 0.51 13.18 5.70
N ASN A 218 1.39 13.32 6.70
CA ASN A 218 2.49 12.38 6.95
C ASN A 218 2.13 11.34 8.03
N VAL A 219 0.85 10.92 8.10
CA VAL A 219 0.34 10.00 9.13
C VAL A 219 -0.08 8.69 8.48
N GLN A 220 0.63 7.62 8.83
CA GLN A 220 0.23 6.26 8.49
C GLN A 220 -0.75 5.74 9.53
N VAL A 221 -1.94 5.35 9.09
CA VAL A 221 -3.05 4.91 9.96
C VAL A 221 -3.22 3.39 9.98
N GLY A 222 -2.64 2.70 8.99
CA GLY A 222 -2.68 1.25 8.94
C GLY A 222 -1.55 0.59 8.15
N VAL A 223 -1.52 -0.73 8.27
CA VAL A 223 -0.60 -1.64 7.56
C VAL A 223 -1.44 -2.68 6.84
N VAL A 224 -1.23 -2.87 5.53
CA VAL A 224 -1.98 -3.84 4.70
C VAL A 224 -1.86 -5.23 5.32
N SER A 225 -2.99 -5.86 5.65
CA SER A 225 -3.01 -7.15 6.36
C SER A 225 -3.69 -8.25 5.54
N PHE A 226 -4.97 -8.09 5.21
CA PHE A 226 -5.70 -9.12 4.44
C PHE A 226 -6.80 -8.54 3.55
N GLY A 227 -7.07 -9.26 2.46
CA GLY A 227 -8.18 -9.02 1.53
C GLY A 227 -9.28 -10.08 1.66
N HIS A 228 -10.38 -9.90 0.95
CA HIS A 228 -11.45 -10.91 0.91
C HIS A 228 -11.05 -12.09 0.00
N ALA A 229 -11.44 -13.31 0.38
CA ALA A 229 -11.04 -14.55 -0.31
C ALA A 229 -11.55 -14.65 -1.77
N SER A 230 -12.59 -13.90 -2.14
CA SER A 230 -13.12 -13.86 -3.51
C SER A 230 -12.29 -13.02 -4.50
N GLY A 231 -11.25 -12.34 -4.01
CA GLY A 231 -10.31 -11.57 -4.82
C GLY A 231 -10.29 -10.07 -4.51
N CYS A 232 -9.15 -9.44 -4.81
CA CYS A 232 -8.92 -8.00 -4.60
C CYS A 232 -9.61 -7.14 -5.68
N ASP A 233 -10.03 -7.75 -6.79
CA ASP A 233 -10.67 -7.12 -7.95
C ASP A 233 -12.21 -7.06 -7.86
N ARG A 234 -12.76 -7.37 -6.68
CA ARG A 234 -14.21 -7.41 -6.42
C ARG A 234 -14.77 -6.09 -5.87
N GLY A 235 -13.91 -5.13 -5.53
CA GLY A 235 -14.32 -3.89 -4.87
C GLY A 235 -14.80 -4.04 -3.44
N LEU A 236 -14.37 -5.13 -2.81
CA LEU A 236 -14.57 -5.36 -1.39
C LEU A 236 -13.53 -4.57 -0.58
N PRO A 237 -13.88 -4.14 0.65
CA PRO A 237 -12.95 -3.43 1.52
C PRO A 237 -11.67 -4.24 1.72
N GLY A 238 -10.53 -3.57 1.84
CA GLY A 238 -9.31 -4.16 2.39
C GLY A 238 -9.28 -3.99 3.91
N ALA A 239 -8.62 -4.91 4.61
CA ALA A 239 -8.40 -4.86 6.05
C ALA A 239 -6.92 -4.66 6.39
N PHE A 240 -6.68 -3.82 7.39
CA PHE A 240 -5.37 -3.32 7.78
C PHE A 240 -5.22 -3.42 9.30
N ALA A 241 -3.99 -3.62 9.77
CA ALA A 241 -3.68 -3.45 11.19
C ALA A 241 -3.79 -1.95 11.55
N ARG A 242 -4.58 -1.61 12.57
CA ARG A 242 -4.84 -0.23 13.00
C ARG A 242 -3.68 0.29 13.86
N LEU A 243 -2.93 1.28 13.36
CA LEU A 243 -1.70 1.73 14.03
C LEU A 243 -1.93 2.43 15.36
N THR A 244 -3.10 3.02 15.61
CA THR A 244 -3.42 3.55 16.96
C THR A 244 -3.38 2.47 18.03
N SER A 245 -3.66 1.21 17.69
CA SER A 245 -3.59 0.09 18.63
C SER A 245 -2.16 -0.46 18.85
N PHE A 246 -1.19 -0.03 18.05
CA PHE A 246 0.17 -0.58 18.06
C PHE A 246 1.26 0.48 18.27
N SER A 247 0.91 1.75 18.41
CA SER A 247 1.87 2.86 18.56
C SER A 247 2.84 2.65 19.73
N ASP A 248 2.34 2.25 20.90
CA ASP A 248 3.19 1.97 22.07
C ASP A 248 4.12 0.78 21.84
N TRP A 249 3.62 -0.28 21.19
CA TRP A 249 4.44 -1.44 20.84
C TRP A 249 5.54 -1.05 19.85
N ILE A 250 5.23 -0.25 18.83
CA ILE A 250 6.22 0.24 17.86
C ILE A 250 7.31 1.02 18.59
N LYS A 251 6.95 2.02 19.41
CA LYS A 251 7.90 2.81 20.20
C LYS A 251 8.78 1.94 21.09
N GLN A 252 8.17 0.97 21.79
CA GLN A 252 8.90 0.04 22.65
C GLN A 252 9.95 -0.77 21.87
N LYS A 253 9.64 -1.24 20.65
CA LYS A 253 10.57 -2.04 19.85
C LYS A 253 11.63 -1.22 19.15
N THR A 254 11.32 0.00 18.74
CA THR A 254 12.20 0.81 17.90
C THR A 254 12.99 1.87 18.67
N GLY A 255 12.60 2.17 19.91
CA GLY A 255 13.19 3.25 20.71
C GLY A 255 12.81 4.66 20.22
N MET A 256 11.72 4.76 19.45
CA MET A 256 11.16 6.03 18.95
C MET A 256 10.26 6.72 19.97
#